data_AF-A0A1M6WEQ9-F1
#
_entry.id   AF-A0A1M6WEQ9-F1
#
_cell.length_a   1.000
_cell.length_b   1.000
_cell.length_c   1.000
_cell.angle_alpha   90.00
_cell.angle_beta   90.00
_cell.angle_gamma   90.00
#
_symmetry.space_group_name_H-M   'P 1'
#
loop_
_entity.id
_entity.type
_entity.pdbx_description
1 polymer ?
#
loop_
_entity_poly.entity_id
_entity_poly.type
_entity_poly.pdbx_seq_one_letter_code
_entity_poly.pdbx_strand_id
1 'polypeptide(L)'
;MPDPHPPLEGTVAAIHAALAEPGVHCRPTGGGGHVIEFTETALVAFVADQRAAAWDAALATTTPTGQDTGDGETTSAVEQAVVDLLRNGPRARGEIDRAVMDGAGCARATVSRALDALTRRGTLAPLPGRKGWHLTCQAEHSSAATAVLEALGSQGPMTTTALRQMLTGRPGCGATSVDEALKALSDKGVIAKAHDSRKAPWALT
;
A
#
# COMPACT_ATOMS: atom_id res chain seq x y z
N MET A 1 -29.09 -22.73 31.31
CA MET A 1 -28.00 -22.24 32.17
C MET A 1 -27.41 -21.02 31.48
N PRO A 2 -27.56 -19.80 32.03
CA PRO A 2 -26.96 -18.61 31.42
C PRO A 2 -25.44 -18.62 31.63
N ASP A 3 -24.70 -18.22 30.58
CA ASP A 3 -23.25 -18.08 30.56
C ASP A 3 -22.73 -17.20 31.71
N PRO A 4 -21.59 -17.55 32.33
CA PRO A 4 -20.93 -16.66 33.27
C PRO A 4 -20.39 -15.44 32.49
N HIS A 5 -20.99 -14.28 32.73
CA HIS A 5 -20.45 -13.00 32.26
C HIS A 5 -18.97 -12.89 32.66
N PRO A 6 -18.08 -12.40 31.76
CA PRO A 6 -16.68 -12.19 32.10
C PRO A 6 -16.55 -11.21 33.28
N PRO A 7 -15.49 -11.34 34.10
CA PRO A 7 -15.31 -10.49 35.28
C PRO A 7 -15.19 -9.02 34.86
N LEU A 8 -16.15 -8.22 35.32
CA LEU A 8 -16.27 -6.78 35.05
C LEU A 8 -15.08 -5.95 35.57
N GLU A 9 -14.21 -6.52 36.40
CA GLU A 9 -13.04 -5.83 36.97
C GLU A 9 -12.07 -5.32 35.91
N GLY A 10 -11.82 -6.09 34.85
CA GLY A 10 -10.93 -5.67 33.76
C GLY A 10 -11.50 -4.50 32.96
N THR A 11 -12.82 -4.52 32.73
CA THR A 11 -13.52 -3.45 32.02
C THR A 11 -13.57 -2.15 32.83
N VAL A 12 -13.81 -2.26 34.15
CA VAL A 12 -13.85 -1.09 35.05
C VAL A 12 -12.45 -0.45 35.17
N ALA A 13 -11.39 -1.25 35.29
CA ALA A 13 -10.01 -0.75 35.32
C ALA A 13 -9.64 -0.03 34.01
N ALA A 14 -10.02 -0.58 32.85
CA ALA A 14 -9.77 0.04 31.55
C ALA A 14 -10.53 1.37 31.39
N ILE A 15 -11.77 1.46 31.87
CA ILE A 15 -12.55 2.71 31.88
C ILE A 15 -11.87 3.75 32.78
N HIS A 16 -11.43 3.37 33.98
CA HIS A 16 -10.72 4.30 34.88
C HIS A 16 -9.41 4.83 34.29
N ALA A 17 -8.64 3.97 33.60
CA ALA A 17 -7.42 4.39 32.91
C ALA A 17 -7.73 5.39 31.78
N ALA A 18 -8.74 5.11 30.95
CA ALA A 18 -9.15 6.02 29.88
C ALA A 18 -9.66 7.38 30.39
N LEU A 19 -10.29 7.42 31.56
CA LEU A 19 -10.75 8.67 32.19
C LEU A 19 -9.64 9.49 32.84
N ALA A 20 -8.45 8.92 33.03
CA ALA A 20 -7.28 9.65 33.53
C ALA A 20 -6.54 10.42 32.42
N GLU A 21 -6.88 10.17 31.16
CA GLU A 21 -6.25 10.81 30.00
C GLU A 21 -6.66 12.28 29.86
N PRO A 22 -5.72 13.19 29.54
CA PRO A 22 -6.02 14.59 29.30
C PRO A 22 -7.06 14.77 28.19
N GLY A 23 -8.13 15.51 28.48
CA GLY A 23 -9.19 15.80 27.51
C GLY A 23 -10.26 14.69 27.38
N VAL A 24 -10.32 13.76 28.33
CA VAL A 24 -11.43 12.83 28.53
C VAL A 24 -12.22 13.25 29.77
N HIS A 25 -13.55 13.35 29.64
CA HIS A 25 -14.45 13.75 30.71
C HIS A 25 -15.56 12.72 30.89
N CYS A 26 -15.89 12.39 32.13
CA CYS A 26 -17.02 11.52 32.44
C CYS A 26 -18.10 12.33 33.16
N ARG A 27 -19.35 12.21 32.72
CA ARG A 27 -20.49 12.77 33.45
C ARG A 27 -21.61 11.75 33.62
N PRO A 28 -22.28 11.75 34.79
CA PRO A 28 -23.44 10.89 35.01
C PRO A 28 -24.63 11.35 34.15
N THR A 29 -25.45 10.40 33.72
CA THR A 29 -26.75 10.66 33.09
C THR A 29 -27.87 10.47 34.10
N GLY A 30 -28.99 11.17 33.90
CA GLY A 30 -30.15 11.09 34.80
C GLY A 30 -30.80 9.70 34.91
N GLY A 31 -30.43 8.75 34.05
CA GLY A 31 -30.92 7.36 34.04
C GLY A 31 -30.00 6.34 34.72
N GLY A 32 -28.96 6.77 35.44
CA GLY A 32 -28.01 5.85 36.10
C GLY A 32 -26.88 5.34 35.19
N GLY A 33 -26.69 5.96 34.01
CA GLY A 33 -25.55 5.71 33.13
C GLY A 33 -24.47 6.77 33.27
N HIS A 34 -23.38 6.60 32.51
CA HIS A 34 -22.33 7.60 32.36
C HIS A 34 -22.10 7.89 30.88
N VAL A 35 -21.83 9.15 30.55
CA VAL A 35 -21.38 9.57 29.22
C VAL A 35 -19.92 9.96 29.35
N ILE A 36 -19.08 9.39 28.48
CA ILE A 36 -17.68 9.74 28.34
C ILE A 36 -17.57 10.67 27.13
N GLU A 37 -17.10 11.88 27.36
CA GLU A 37 -16.91 12.92 26.37
C GLU A 37 -15.41 13.08 26.11
N PHE A 38 -15.03 13.16 24.84
CA PHE A 38 -13.66 13.36 24.41
C PHE A 38 -13.55 14.76 23.78
N THR A 39 -12.48 15.46 24.08
CA THR A 39 -12.01 16.53 23.18
C THR A 39 -11.60 15.91 21.84
N GLU A 40 -11.66 16.69 20.76
CA GLU A 40 -11.28 16.22 19.42
C GLU A 40 -9.85 15.63 19.41
N THR A 41 -8.90 16.30 20.08
CA THR A 41 -7.52 15.83 20.21
C THR A 41 -7.41 14.51 20.96
N ALA A 42 -8.14 14.36 22.07
CA ALA A 42 -8.16 13.12 22.85
C ALA A 42 -8.78 11.95 22.07
N LEU A 43 -9.83 12.23 21.28
CA LEU A 43 -10.47 11.22 20.43
C LEU A 43 -9.51 10.73 19.34
N VAL A 44 -8.80 11.64 18.68
CA VAL A 44 -7.81 11.27 17.64
C VAL A 44 -6.69 10.42 18.22
N ALA A 45 -6.14 10.80 19.39
CA ALA A 45 -5.11 10.02 20.07
C ALA A 45 -5.61 8.62 20.46
N PHE A 46 -6.79 8.53 21.06
CA PHE A 46 -7.39 7.25 21.44
C PHE A 46 -7.60 6.31 20.24
N VAL A 47 -8.14 6.83 19.12
CA VAL A 47 -8.35 6.03 17.91
C VAL A 47 -7.02 5.58 17.30
N ALA A 48 -5.99 6.43 17.33
CA ALA A 48 -4.66 6.06 16.86
C ALA A 48 -4.06 4.91 17.68
N ASP A 49 -4.17 4.98 19.02
CA ASP A 49 -3.68 3.94 19.92
C ASP A 49 -4.45 2.63 19.77
N GLN A 50 -5.77 2.67 19.68
CA GLN A 50 -6.58 1.47 19.44
C GLN A 50 -6.25 0.82 18.10
N ARG A 51 -5.98 1.63 17.06
CA ARG A 51 -5.57 1.13 15.75
C ARG A 51 -4.18 0.48 15.81
N ALA A 52 -3.23 1.06 16.55
CA ALA A 52 -1.91 0.47 16.76
C ALA A 52 -2.02 -0.87 17.50
N ALA A 53 -2.77 -0.92 18.60
CA ALA A 53 -3.01 -2.15 19.36
C ALA A 53 -3.70 -3.24 18.54
N ALA A 54 -4.69 -2.87 17.70
CA ALA A 54 -5.34 -3.81 16.80
C ALA A 54 -4.39 -4.34 15.71
N TRP A 55 -3.50 -3.48 15.20
CA TRP A 55 -2.48 -3.89 14.24
C TRP A 55 -1.45 -4.84 14.87
N ASP A 56 -0.99 -4.55 16.08
CA ASP A 56 -0.07 -5.42 16.82
C ASP A 56 -0.72 -6.78 17.17
N ALA A 57 -2.01 -6.79 17.52
CA ALA A 57 -2.77 -8.02 17.73
C ALA A 57 -2.93 -8.84 16.43
N ALA A 58 -3.15 -8.17 15.29
CA ALA A 58 -3.19 -8.82 13.98
C ALA A 58 -1.83 -9.43 13.61
N LEU A 59 -0.72 -8.75 13.93
CA LEU A 59 0.62 -9.30 13.75
C LEU A 59 0.93 -10.47 14.70
N ALA A 60 0.48 -10.41 15.94
CA ALA A 60 0.67 -11.50 16.91
C ALA A 60 -0.11 -12.77 16.50
N THR A 61 -1.30 -12.62 15.93
CA THR A 61 -2.13 -13.74 15.44
C THR A 61 -1.61 -14.37 14.13
N THR A 62 -0.69 -13.70 13.42
CA THR A 62 0.04 -14.30 12.30
C THR A 62 1.20 -15.22 12.69
N THR A 63 1.39 -15.53 13.98
CA THR A 63 2.37 -16.53 14.41
C THR A 63 1.87 -17.93 14.05
N PRO A 64 2.42 -18.61 13.00
CA PRO A 64 1.92 -19.91 12.58
C PRO A 64 2.44 -20.96 13.56
N THR A 65 1.54 -21.46 14.41
CA THR A 65 1.81 -22.66 15.20
C THR A 65 1.38 -23.86 14.35
N GLY A 66 2.35 -24.62 13.81
CA GLY A 66 2.08 -25.92 13.19
C GLY A 66 2.57 -26.08 11.73
N GLN A 67 3.87 -26.32 11.58
CA GLN A 67 4.43 -27.55 11.00
C GLN A 67 3.58 -28.29 9.93
N ASP A 68 3.85 -28.03 8.64
CA ASP A 68 3.97 -29.09 7.62
C ASP A 68 4.85 -28.66 6.42
N THR A 69 5.97 -29.37 6.27
CA THR A 69 6.97 -29.51 5.18
C THR A 69 7.19 -28.40 4.12
N GLY A 70 8.24 -27.60 4.32
CA GLY A 70 9.37 -27.48 3.39
C GLY A 70 9.26 -26.58 2.14
N ASP A 71 8.10 -26.49 1.48
CA ASP A 71 7.99 -25.81 0.17
C ASP A 71 7.43 -24.37 0.27
N GLY A 72 6.68 -24.07 1.32
CA GLY A 72 6.06 -22.75 1.51
C GLY A 72 7.06 -21.65 1.89
N GLU A 73 8.02 -21.97 2.76
CA GLU A 73 9.00 -21.01 3.28
C GLU A 73 10.02 -20.59 2.22
N THR A 74 10.51 -21.54 1.43
CA THR A 74 11.41 -21.25 0.30
C THR A 74 10.70 -20.42 -0.78
N THR A 75 9.41 -20.68 -1.02
CA THR A 75 8.63 -19.90 -1.98
C THR A 75 8.44 -18.46 -1.48
N SER A 76 8.16 -18.25 -0.20
CA SER A 76 8.05 -16.91 0.40
C SER A 76 9.37 -16.11 0.31
N ALA A 77 10.51 -16.76 0.54
CA ALA A 77 11.82 -16.11 0.42
C ALA A 77 12.15 -15.71 -1.04
N VAL A 78 11.82 -16.57 -2.01
CA VAL A 78 12.01 -16.29 -3.44
C VAL A 78 11.07 -15.19 -3.92
N GLU A 79 9.82 -15.17 -3.45
CA GLU A 79 8.88 -14.09 -3.73
C GLU A 79 9.40 -12.75 -3.22
N GLN A 80 9.93 -12.71 -1.99
CA GLN A 80 10.52 -11.50 -1.41
C GLN A 80 11.74 -11.03 -2.22
N ALA A 81 12.62 -11.94 -2.64
CA ALA A 81 13.76 -11.61 -3.48
C ALA A 81 13.34 -11.02 -4.85
N VAL A 82 12.27 -11.55 -5.46
CA VAL A 82 11.70 -10.99 -6.70
C VAL A 82 11.17 -9.57 -6.46
N VAL A 83 10.44 -9.35 -5.36
CA VAL A 83 9.91 -8.02 -5.01
C VAL A 83 11.05 -7.04 -4.78
N ASP A 84 12.06 -7.39 -4.01
CA ASP A 84 13.21 -6.53 -3.71
C ASP A 84 14.02 -6.19 -4.96
N LEU A 85 14.18 -7.15 -5.88
CA LEU A 85 14.80 -6.89 -7.17
C LEU A 85 14.02 -5.85 -7.99
N LEU A 86 12.69 -5.99 -8.03
CA LEU A 86 11.80 -5.12 -8.80
C LEU A 86 11.56 -3.76 -8.12
N ARG A 87 11.88 -3.61 -6.82
CA ARG A 87 11.92 -2.29 -6.16
C ARG A 87 12.89 -1.32 -6.85
N ASN A 88 13.90 -1.84 -7.55
CA ASN A 88 14.86 -1.04 -8.32
C ASN A 88 14.41 -0.73 -9.75
N GLY A 89 13.17 -1.08 -10.10
CA GLY A 89 12.54 -0.81 -11.39
C GLY A 89 12.17 -2.06 -12.19
N PRO A 90 11.52 -1.89 -13.34
CA PRO A 90 11.07 -3.00 -14.17
C PRO A 90 12.23 -3.83 -14.72
N ARG A 91 12.05 -5.16 -14.78
CA ARG A 91 13.09 -6.09 -15.26
C ARG A 91 12.54 -7.10 -16.25
N ALA A 92 13.41 -7.55 -17.16
CA ALA A 92 13.09 -8.63 -18.08
C ALA A 92 13.13 -10.00 -17.39
N ARG A 93 12.40 -11.00 -17.92
CA ARG A 93 12.36 -12.36 -17.31
C ARG A 93 13.74 -12.93 -17.02
N GLY A 94 14.64 -12.84 -17.99
CA GLY A 94 15.98 -13.43 -17.90
C GLY A 94 16.85 -12.76 -16.84
N GLU A 95 16.63 -11.48 -16.57
CA GLU A 95 17.34 -10.76 -15.51
C GLU A 95 16.82 -11.16 -14.13
N ILE A 96 15.49 -11.29 -13.99
CA ILE A 96 14.85 -11.76 -12.76
C ILE A 96 15.29 -13.19 -12.44
N ASP A 97 15.18 -14.09 -13.43
CA ASP A 97 15.59 -15.49 -13.27
C ASP A 97 17.05 -15.56 -12.80
N ARG A 98 17.98 -14.87 -13.47
CA ARG A 98 19.41 -14.90 -13.12
C ARG A 98 19.65 -14.36 -11.70
N ALA A 99 19.19 -13.15 -11.41
CA ALA A 99 19.46 -12.49 -10.14
C ALA A 99 18.87 -13.24 -8.94
N VAL A 100 17.67 -13.80 -9.08
CA VAL A 100 17.00 -14.53 -7.99
C VAL A 100 17.60 -15.93 -7.82
N MET A 101 17.98 -16.61 -8.90
CA MET A 101 18.70 -17.89 -8.79
C MET A 101 20.09 -17.70 -8.16
N ASP A 102 20.84 -16.68 -8.58
CA ASP A 102 22.17 -16.38 -8.04
C ASP A 102 22.11 -15.97 -6.55
N GLY A 103 21.10 -15.20 -6.15
CA GLY A 103 20.94 -14.72 -4.78
C GLY A 103 20.31 -15.73 -3.82
N ALA A 104 19.29 -16.48 -4.26
CA ALA A 104 18.53 -17.39 -3.42
C ALA A 104 18.93 -18.86 -3.58
N GLY A 105 19.85 -19.19 -4.50
CA GLY A 105 20.29 -20.57 -4.74
C GLY A 105 19.17 -21.51 -5.20
N CYS A 106 18.13 -20.98 -5.84
CA CYS A 106 16.91 -21.72 -6.17
C CYS A 106 16.85 -22.14 -7.64
N ALA A 107 16.00 -23.12 -7.96
CA ALA A 107 15.76 -23.51 -9.34
C ALA A 107 14.85 -22.52 -10.07
N ARG A 108 15.02 -22.41 -11.39
CA ARG A 108 14.17 -21.57 -12.26
C ARG A 108 12.67 -21.85 -12.12
N ALA A 109 12.31 -23.12 -11.89
CA ALA A 109 10.91 -23.51 -11.67
C ALA A 109 10.32 -22.83 -10.43
N THR A 110 11.10 -22.69 -9.36
CA THR A 110 10.70 -21.99 -8.13
C THR A 110 10.49 -20.50 -8.38
N VAL A 111 11.40 -19.85 -9.12
CA VAL A 111 11.23 -18.45 -9.55
C VAL A 111 9.96 -18.28 -10.40
N SER A 112 9.65 -19.24 -11.27
CA SER A 112 8.42 -19.19 -12.07
C SER A 112 7.17 -19.27 -11.22
N ARG A 113 7.10 -20.20 -10.26
CA ARG A 113 5.97 -20.32 -9.34
C ARG A 113 5.79 -19.06 -8.50
N ALA A 114 6.88 -18.46 -8.03
CA ALA A 114 6.87 -17.21 -7.27
C ALA A 114 6.32 -16.04 -8.11
N LEU A 115 6.77 -15.90 -9.36
CA LEU A 115 6.24 -14.88 -10.28
C LEU A 115 4.75 -15.09 -10.53
N ASP A 116 4.30 -16.32 -10.77
CA ASP A 116 2.89 -16.62 -10.99
C ASP A 116 2.05 -16.32 -9.73
N ALA A 117 2.56 -16.64 -8.53
CA ALA A 117 1.89 -16.36 -7.27
C ALA A 117 1.78 -14.85 -6.99
N LEU A 118 2.86 -14.09 -7.23
CA LEU A 118 2.86 -12.63 -7.11
C LEU A 118 1.95 -11.95 -8.15
N THR A 119 1.90 -12.46 -9.38
CA THR A 119 0.95 -11.98 -10.40
C THR A 119 -0.49 -12.29 -10.02
N ARG A 120 -0.80 -13.51 -9.53
CA ARG A 120 -2.15 -13.87 -9.06
C ARG A 120 -2.63 -12.98 -7.90
N ARG A 121 -1.73 -12.59 -7.00
CA ARG A 121 -2.01 -11.66 -5.90
C ARG A 121 -2.11 -10.19 -6.34
N GLY A 122 -1.84 -9.89 -7.61
CA GLY A 122 -1.83 -8.53 -8.12
C GLY A 122 -0.65 -7.69 -7.61
N THR A 123 0.40 -8.31 -7.06
CA THR A 123 1.63 -7.62 -6.63
C THR A 123 2.52 -7.27 -7.84
N LEU A 124 2.47 -8.11 -8.88
CA LEU A 124 3.21 -7.91 -10.12
C LEU A 124 2.27 -7.81 -11.31
N ALA A 125 2.60 -6.89 -12.21
CA ALA A 125 1.98 -6.82 -13.53
C ALA A 125 3.00 -7.09 -14.64
N PRO A 126 2.59 -7.73 -15.75
CA PRO A 126 3.45 -7.92 -16.91
C PRO A 126 3.67 -6.58 -17.62
N LEU A 127 4.88 -6.38 -18.13
CA LEU A 127 5.21 -5.19 -18.93
C LEU A 127 4.49 -5.22 -20.29
N PRO A 128 3.88 -4.10 -20.74
CA PRO A 128 3.21 -4.02 -22.02
C PRO A 128 4.22 -4.16 -23.18
N GLY A 129 4.03 -5.18 -24.02
CA GLY A 129 4.84 -5.41 -25.22
C GLY A 129 6.25 -5.96 -24.98
N ARG A 130 6.63 -6.34 -23.74
CA ARG A 130 7.93 -6.94 -23.43
C ARG A 130 7.79 -8.15 -22.50
N LYS A 131 8.78 -9.05 -22.53
CA LYS A 131 8.89 -10.18 -21.60
C LYS A 131 9.50 -9.71 -20.27
N GLY A 132 8.68 -9.19 -19.35
CA GLY A 132 9.14 -8.75 -18.03
C GLY A 132 8.00 -8.38 -17.07
N TRP A 133 8.36 -8.00 -15.85
CA TRP A 133 7.42 -7.66 -14.78
C TRP A 133 7.83 -6.34 -14.11
N HIS A 134 6.84 -5.68 -13.51
CA HIS A 134 7.02 -4.56 -12.58
C HIS A 134 6.10 -4.71 -11.36
N LEU A 135 6.40 -4.00 -10.27
CA LEU A 135 5.54 -3.96 -9.09
C LEU A 135 4.31 -3.09 -9.39
N THR A 136 3.12 -3.58 -9.04
CA THR A 136 1.87 -2.82 -9.24
C THR A 136 1.81 -1.56 -8.38
N CYS A 137 2.33 -1.61 -7.15
CA CYS A 137 2.42 -0.44 -6.27
C CYS A 137 3.43 0.63 -6.75
N GLN A 138 4.37 0.27 -7.63
CA GLN A 138 5.33 1.23 -8.17
C GLN A 138 4.73 2.15 -9.21
N ALA A 139 3.61 1.81 -9.84
CA ALA A 139 2.93 2.78 -10.73
C ALA A 139 2.42 3.99 -9.92
N GLU A 140 1.95 3.74 -8.70
CA GLU A 140 1.32 4.73 -7.82
C GLU A 140 2.29 5.72 -7.19
N HIS A 141 3.49 5.24 -6.86
CA HIS A 141 4.58 6.03 -6.28
C HIS A 141 5.78 6.13 -7.24
N SER A 142 5.53 5.96 -8.54
CA SER A 142 6.59 6.18 -9.52
C SER A 142 7.03 7.63 -9.43
N SER A 143 8.35 7.88 -9.54
CA SER A 143 8.86 9.25 -9.62
C SER A 143 8.16 10.04 -10.73
N ALA A 144 7.74 9.35 -11.80
CA ALA A 144 6.91 9.90 -12.87
C ALA A 144 5.51 10.35 -12.40
N ALA A 145 4.77 9.55 -11.63
CA ALA A 145 3.45 9.93 -11.12
C ALA A 145 3.53 11.15 -10.20
N THR A 146 4.48 11.15 -9.24
CA THR A 146 4.71 12.31 -8.36
C THR A 146 5.07 13.54 -9.18
N ALA A 147 5.97 13.41 -10.15
CA ALA A 147 6.39 14.52 -10.99
C ALA A 147 5.27 15.04 -11.91
N VAL A 148 4.36 14.18 -12.37
CA VAL A 148 3.17 14.59 -13.13
C VAL A 148 2.18 15.36 -12.24
N LEU A 149 1.96 14.91 -11.00
CA LEU A 149 1.09 15.62 -10.06
C LEU A 149 1.69 16.98 -9.65
N GLU A 150 2.99 17.03 -9.38
CA GLU A 150 3.73 18.28 -9.10
C GLU A 150 3.63 19.26 -10.29
N ALA A 151 3.82 18.75 -11.51
CA ALA A 151 3.70 19.50 -12.75
C ALA A 151 2.31 20.13 -12.92
N LEU A 152 1.26 19.31 -12.81
CA LEU A 152 -0.13 19.78 -12.97
C LEU A 152 -0.56 20.72 -11.84
N GLY A 153 -0.10 20.47 -10.61
CA GLY A 153 -0.37 21.36 -9.48
C GLY A 153 0.30 22.73 -9.60
N SER A 154 1.51 22.78 -10.16
CA SER A 154 2.28 24.04 -10.27
C SER A 154 1.97 24.82 -11.54
N GLN A 155 1.74 24.15 -12.67
CA GLN A 155 1.59 24.77 -13.99
C GLN A 155 0.14 24.74 -14.52
N GLY A 156 -0.77 24.03 -13.84
CA GLY A 156 -2.15 23.86 -14.28
C GLY A 156 -2.31 22.80 -15.39
N PRO A 157 -3.40 22.87 -16.19
CA PRO A 157 -3.69 21.86 -17.18
C PRO A 157 -2.66 21.78 -18.31
N MET A 158 -2.16 20.58 -18.61
CA MET A 158 -1.07 20.39 -19.59
C MET A 158 -1.33 19.23 -20.55
N THR A 159 -0.82 19.34 -21.78
CA THR A 159 -0.86 18.22 -22.75
C THR A 159 0.17 17.15 -22.42
N THR A 160 -0.05 15.91 -22.85
CA THR A 160 0.92 14.82 -22.69
C THR A 160 2.30 15.19 -23.24
N THR A 161 2.36 15.87 -24.40
CA THR A 161 3.63 16.30 -25.00
C THR A 161 4.38 17.29 -24.11
N ALA A 162 3.67 18.28 -23.54
CA ALA A 162 4.27 19.27 -22.65
C ALA A 162 4.78 18.62 -21.35
N LEU A 163 4.02 17.67 -20.78
CA LEU A 163 4.46 16.90 -19.60
C LEU A 163 5.72 16.08 -19.91
N ARG A 164 5.77 15.37 -21.04
CA ARG A 164 6.97 14.62 -21.43
C ARG A 164 8.18 15.53 -21.60
N GLN A 165 8.03 16.67 -22.28
CA GLN A 165 9.13 17.63 -22.47
C GLN A 165 9.62 18.18 -21.14
N MET A 166 8.71 18.58 -20.25
CA MET A 166 9.07 19.16 -18.96
C MET A 166 9.73 18.16 -18.02
N LEU A 167 9.30 16.89 -18.08
CA LEU A 167 9.84 15.82 -17.22
C LEU A 167 11.04 15.11 -17.85
N THR A 168 11.42 15.46 -19.09
CA THR A 168 12.59 14.88 -19.76
C THR A 168 13.85 15.17 -18.94
N GLY A 169 14.66 14.13 -18.70
CA GLY A 169 15.89 14.24 -17.93
C GLY A 169 15.73 14.09 -16.41
N ARG A 170 14.49 14.08 -15.88
CA ARG A 170 14.27 13.72 -14.46
C ARG A 170 14.42 12.20 -14.27
N PRO A 171 15.12 11.73 -13.21
CA PRO A 171 15.27 10.31 -12.93
C PRO A 171 13.92 9.57 -12.85
N GLY A 172 13.77 8.52 -13.65
CA GLY A 172 12.55 7.71 -13.72
C GLY A 172 11.37 8.33 -14.49
N CYS A 173 11.54 9.52 -15.08
CA CYS A 173 10.51 10.20 -15.88
C CYS A 173 10.70 10.00 -17.39
N GLY A 174 10.93 8.76 -17.84
CA GLY A 174 10.96 8.44 -19.26
C GLY A 174 9.58 8.63 -19.92
N ALA A 175 9.53 8.82 -21.24
CA ALA A 175 8.27 9.02 -21.96
C ALA A 175 7.24 7.90 -21.68
N THR A 176 7.68 6.65 -21.65
CA THR A 176 6.84 5.49 -21.30
C THR A 176 6.35 5.58 -19.85
N SER A 177 7.22 5.89 -18.89
CA SER A 177 6.86 6.03 -17.48
C SER A 177 5.83 7.14 -17.25
N VAL A 178 5.96 8.26 -17.97
CA VAL A 178 5.00 9.38 -17.93
C VAL A 178 3.64 8.95 -18.50
N ASP A 179 3.62 8.18 -19.58
CA ASP A 179 2.37 7.67 -20.15
C ASP A 179 1.66 6.67 -19.23
N GLU A 180 2.42 5.76 -18.62
CA GLU A 180 1.91 4.82 -17.63
C GLU A 180 1.37 5.54 -16.39
N ALA A 181 2.09 6.56 -15.90
CA ALA A 181 1.65 7.39 -14.79
C ALA A 181 0.35 8.13 -15.11
N LEU A 182 0.24 8.76 -16.28
CA LEU A 182 -0.98 9.44 -16.72
C LEU A 182 -2.17 8.48 -16.79
N LYS A 183 -1.97 7.29 -17.34
CA LYS A 183 -3.02 6.27 -17.37
C LYS A 183 -3.45 5.85 -15.97
N ALA A 184 -2.49 5.50 -15.10
CA ALA A 184 -2.77 5.04 -13.75
C ALA A 184 -3.50 6.11 -12.90
N LEU A 185 -3.10 7.38 -13.02
CA LEU A 185 -3.75 8.50 -12.33
C LEU A 185 -5.16 8.78 -12.87
N SER A 186 -5.35 8.61 -14.18
CA SER A 186 -6.67 8.76 -14.82
C SER A 186 -7.62 7.64 -14.44
N ASP A 187 -7.17 6.39 -14.43
CA ASP A 187 -7.99 5.23 -14.06
C ASP A 187 -8.48 5.33 -12.60
N LYS A 188 -7.74 6.07 -11.76
CA LYS A 188 -8.09 6.38 -10.37
C LYS A 188 -8.96 7.64 -10.19
N GLY A 189 -9.20 8.40 -11.25
CA GLY A 189 -9.93 9.66 -11.18
C GLY A 189 -9.18 10.79 -10.45
N VAL A 190 -7.85 10.70 -10.30
CA VAL A 190 -7.04 11.79 -9.71
C VAL A 190 -6.84 12.90 -10.73
N ILE A 191 -6.70 12.53 -12.00
CA ILE A 191 -6.62 13.46 -13.12
C ILE A 191 -7.67 13.10 -14.17
N ALA A 192 -8.10 14.10 -14.93
CA ALA A 192 -9.01 13.92 -16.05
C ALA A 192 -8.55 14.74 -17.24
N LYS A 193 -8.96 14.33 -18.45
CA LYS A 193 -8.83 15.17 -19.63
C LYS A 193 -9.95 16.20 -19.64
N ALA A 194 -9.62 17.44 -20.03
CA ALA A 194 -10.61 18.50 -20.14
C ALA A 194 -11.74 18.23 -21.16
N HIS A 195 -11.50 17.33 -22.12
CA HIS A 195 -12.49 16.88 -23.10
C HIS A 195 -12.02 15.56 -23.77
N ASP A 196 -12.93 14.87 -24.46
CA ASP A 196 -12.68 13.60 -25.17
C ASP A 196 -11.86 13.79 -26.46
N SER A 197 -10.67 14.36 -26.33
CA SER A 197 -9.69 14.47 -27.41
C SER A 197 -8.37 13.85 -27.00
N ARG A 198 -7.68 13.25 -27.98
CA ARG A 198 -6.29 12.80 -27.82
C ARG A 198 -5.33 13.96 -27.53
N LYS A 199 -5.70 15.19 -27.90
CA LYS A 199 -4.92 16.41 -27.68
C LYS A 199 -5.37 17.22 -26.46
N ALA A 200 -6.40 16.75 -25.73
CA ALA A 200 -6.90 17.46 -24.57
C ALA A 200 -5.82 17.56 -23.49
N PRO A 201 -5.74 18.71 -22.78
CA PRO A 201 -4.90 18.82 -21.61
C PRO A 201 -5.45 17.95 -20.47
N TRP A 202 -4.54 17.40 -19.69
CA TRP A 202 -4.80 16.76 -18.41
C TRP A 202 -4.91 17.83 -17.34
N ALA A 203 -5.84 17.67 -16.42
CA ALA A 203 -6.02 18.51 -15.25
C ALA A 203 -6.19 17.62 -14.01
N LEU A 204 -5.88 18.17 -12.83
CA LEU A 204 -6.30 17.57 -11.57
C LEU A 204 -7.84 17.63 -11.50
N THR A 205 -8.44 16.54 -11.01
CA THR A 205 -9.89 16.41 -10.80
C THR A 205 -10.26 16.95 -9.43
#